data_AF-A0AAD9IND8-F1
#
_entry.id   AF-A0AAD9IND8-F1
#
_cell.length_a   1.000
_cell.length_b   1.000
_cell.length_c   1.000
_cell.angle_alpha   90.00
_cell.angle_beta   90.00
_cell.angle_gamma   90.00
#
_symmetry.space_group_name_H-M   'P 1'
#
loop_
_entity.id
_entity.type
_entity.pdbx_description
1 polymer ?
#
loop_
_entity_poly.entity_id
_entity_poly.type
_entity_poly.pdbx_seq_one_letter_code
_entity_poly.pdbx_strand_id
1 'polypeptide(L)'
;MSDSDSVHSDWSDWEEDDVEEGAAQCLFSDARFPTVEEALAHDAQSTGFDLAGFRTQRLMDLYETIQFINYLRKQGPESAAALVRSLPGEPTGTAPWQQDEHLVPALEADALLSHDWEEDEEAEADAGPDPAALEEQRRRVEELLRADDPSIVEELQQLAASGAEPGREAGRSAVSTAEAAQSKDDVDDAYFDSYSSFEIHHQMLSDKVHAGR
;
A
#
# COMPACT_ATOMS: atom_id res chain seq x y z
N MET A 1 49.83 28.20 27.03
CA MET A 1 48.53 28.43 27.68
C MET A 1 47.69 29.34 26.80
N SER A 2 46.80 28.76 26.00
CA SER A 2 45.44 29.24 25.70
C SER A 2 44.88 28.31 24.63
N ASP A 3 44.32 27.20 25.10
CA ASP A 3 43.28 26.48 24.36
C ASP A 3 42.07 27.41 24.27
N SER A 4 41.57 27.62 23.05
CA SER A 4 40.33 28.33 22.81
C SER A 4 39.46 27.43 21.95
N ASP A 5 38.92 26.39 22.58
CA ASP A 5 37.79 25.60 22.10
C ASP A 5 36.54 26.51 22.10
N SER A 6 36.12 26.94 20.91
CA SER A 6 34.77 27.50 20.72
C SER A 6 34.37 27.41 19.25
N VAL A 7 34.11 26.19 18.78
CA VAL A 7 33.37 25.93 17.55
C VAL A 7 32.17 25.03 17.86
N HIS A 8 31.24 25.54 18.66
CA HIS A 8 29.98 24.85 18.95
C HIS A 8 28.79 25.82 18.94
N SER A 9 28.47 26.38 17.77
CA SER A 9 27.17 27.00 17.46
C SER A 9 27.07 27.30 15.98
N ASP A 10 27.03 26.27 15.15
CA ASP A 10 26.61 26.39 13.74
C ASP A 10 25.54 25.35 13.40
N TRP A 11 24.73 24.98 14.39
CA TRP A 11 23.59 24.07 14.26
C TRP A 11 22.26 24.78 14.53
N SER A 12 22.29 26.10 14.69
CA SER A 12 21.15 26.90 15.14
C SER A 12 20.49 27.73 14.03
N ASP A 13 20.98 27.62 12.79
CA ASP A 13 20.54 28.43 11.64
C ASP A 13 19.77 27.58 10.62
N TRP A 14 19.04 26.57 11.10
CA TRP A 14 17.92 26.04 10.33
C TRP A 14 16.83 27.10 10.43
N GLU A 15 16.83 28.04 9.48
CA GLU A 15 15.64 28.82 9.21
C GLU A 15 14.54 27.79 8.91
N GLU A 16 13.54 27.70 9.78
CA GLU A 16 12.21 27.21 9.41
C GLU A 16 11.75 28.17 8.32
N ASP A 17 12.23 27.96 7.09
CA ASP A 17 11.55 28.52 5.94
C ASP A 17 10.11 28.06 6.11
N ASP A 18 9.18 29.03 6.21
CA ASP A 18 7.74 28.83 6.01
C ASP A 18 7.52 28.35 4.56
N VAL A 19 8.24 27.31 4.11
CA VAL A 19 7.72 26.42 3.09
C VAL A 19 6.40 25.97 3.68
N GLU A 20 5.31 26.13 2.94
CA GLU A 20 4.06 25.42 3.26
C GLU A 20 4.34 23.91 3.18
N GLU A 21 5.06 23.37 4.17
CA GLU A 21 5.39 21.96 4.33
C GLU A 21 4.06 21.22 4.44
N GLY A 22 3.65 20.60 3.34
CA GLY A 22 2.42 19.82 3.27
C GLY A 22 1.29 20.43 2.44
N ALA A 23 1.47 21.57 1.76
CA ALA A 23 0.45 22.03 0.82
C ALA A 23 0.36 21.08 -0.39
N ALA A 24 -0.73 20.33 -0.51
CA ALA A 24 -0.98 19.41 -1.60
C ALA A 24 -1.45 20.16 -2.86
N GLN A 25 -0.76 19.96 -3.97
CA GLN A 25 -1.13 20.56 -5.26
C GLN A 25 -2.14 19.67 -6.00
N CYS A 26 -3.19 20.27 -6.57
CA CYS A 26 -4.15 19.63 -7.46
C CYS A 26 -3.49 18.99 -8.68
N LEU A 27 -3.88 17.78 -9.12
CA LEU A 27 -3.29 17.13 -10.30
C LEU A 27 -3.61 17.85 -11.62
N PHE A 28 -4.75 18.53 -11.67
CA PHE A 28 -5.31 19.11 -12.90
C PHE A 28 -5.34 20.64 -12.91
N SER A 29 -4.71 21.29 -11.93
CA SER A 29 -4.57 22.76 -11.88
C SER A 29 -3.38 23.18 -10.98
N ASP A 30 -3.06 24.47 -10.97
CA ASP A 30 -2.02 25.03 -10.09
C ASP A 30 -2.53 25.34 -8.66
N ALA A 31 -3.77 24.96 -8.33
CA ALA A 31 -4.33 25.17 -7.00
C ALA A 31 -3.62 24.30 -5.95
N ARG A 32 -3.37 24.88 -4.78
CA ARG A 32 -2.76 24.22 -3.62
C ARG A 32 -3.75 24.20 -2.45
N PHE A 33 -3.72 23.11 -1.69
CA PHE A 33 -4.62 22.85 -0.59
C PHE A 33 -3.83 22.50 0.67
N PRO A 34 -4.33 22.81 1.87
CA PRO A 34 -3.68 22.45 3.14
C PRO A 34 -3.47 20.96 3.35
N THR A 35 -4.32 20.10 2.78
CA THR A 35 -4.23 18.65 2.95
C THR A 35 -4.41 17.90 1.62
N VAL A 36 -3.94 16.65 1.59
CA VAL A 36 -4.05 15.76 0.42
C VAL A 36 -5.52 15.47 0.11
N GLU A 37 -6.34 15.22 1.13
CA GLU A 37 -7.76 14.89 0.97
C GLU A 37 -8.53 16.04 0.32
N GLU A 38 -8.20 17.29 0.68
CA GLU A 38 -8.80 18.47 0.05
C GLU A 38 -8.39 18.61 -1.42
N ALA A 39 -7.13 18.34 -1.76
CA ALA A 39 -6.66 18.34 -3.14
C ALA A 39 -7.34 17.24 -3.98
N LEU A 40 -7.46 16.03 -3.44
CA LEU A 40 -8.15 14.91 -4.10
C LEU A 40 -9.66 15.17 -4.25
N ALA A 41 -10.30 15.74 -3.24
CA ALA A 41 -11.70 16.14 -3.32
C ALA A 41 -11.91 17.23 -4.40
N HIS A 42 -10.96 18.15 -4.55
CA HIS A 42 -11.00 19.14 -5.61
C HIS A 42 -10.80 18.50 -7.00
N ASP A 43 -9.88 17.54 -7.14
CA ASP A 43 -9.68 16.79 -8.38
C ASP A 43 -10.95 16.04 -8.81
N ALA A 44 -11.62 15.40 -7.86
CA ALA A 44 -12.89 14.70 -8.07
C ALA A 44 -14.02 15.67 -8.47
N GLN A 45 -14.11 16.85 -7.86
CA GLN A 45 -15.16 17.83 -8.16
C GLN A 45 -14.94 18.57 -9.48
N SER A 46 -13.70 18.97 -9.77
CA SER A 46 -13.35 19.79 -10.92
C SER A 46 -13.25 18.99 -12.21
N THR A 47 -12.60 17.82 -12.14
CA THR A 47 -12.23 17.01 -13.30
C THR A 47 -13.03 15.70 -13.36
N GLY A 48 -13.68 15.31 -12.26
CA GLY A 48 -14.42 14.05 -12.17
C GLY A 48 -13.52 12.84 -12.00
N PHE A 49 -12.26 13.03 -11.59
CA PHE A 49 -11.30 11.95 -11.41
C PHE A 49 -11.01 11.72 -9.94
N ASP A 50 -11.23 10.48 -9.51
CA ASP A 50 -10.92 10.00 -8.17
C ASP A 50 -9.68 9.10 -8.23
N LEU A 51 -8.57 9.59 -7.69
CA LEU A 51 -7.30 8.85 -7.68
C LEU A 51 -7.35 7.63 -6.77
N ALA A 52 -8.01 7.72 -5.60
CA ALA A 52 -8.12 6.60 -4.67
C ALA A 52 -8.91 5.45 -5.32
N GLY A 53 -10.09 5.76 -5.87
CA GLY A 53 -10.89 4.80 -6.61
C GLY A 53 -10.18 4.23 -7.84
N PHE A 54 -9.39 5.05 -8.56
CA PHE A 54 -8.60 4.59 -9.70
C PHE A 54 -7.52 3.58 -9.28
N ARG A 55 -6.82 3.86 -8.18
CA ARG A 55 -5.81 2.97 -7.60
C ARG A 55 -6.42 1.62 -7.21
N THR A 56 -7.54 1.62 -6.48
CA THR A 56 -8.25 0.40 -6.09
C THR A 56 -8.75 -0.38 -7.31
N GLN A 57 -9.31 0.30 -8.32
CA GLN A 57 -9.81 -0.36 -9.53
C GLN A 57 -8.69 -1.04 -10.34
N ARG A 58 -7.48 -0.46 -10.34
CA ARG A 58 -6.32 -0.96 -11.09
C ARG A 58 -5.42 -1.88 -10.27
N LEU A 59 -5.67 -2.02 -8.97
CA LEU A 59 -4.78 -2.69 -8.01
C LEU A 59 -3.35 -2.11 -8.09
N MET A 60 -3.26 -0.79 -8.14
CA MET A 60 -1.98 -0.10 -8.25
C MET A 60 -1.23 -0.10 -6.92
N ASP A 61 0.05 -0.48 -6.96
CA ASP A 61 0.94 -0.35 -5.82
C ASP A 61 1.43 1.09 -5.62
N LEU A 62 2.22 1.32 -4.56
CA LEU A 62 2.78 2.64 -4.25
C LEU A 62 3.66 3.18 -5.39
N TYR A 63 4.49 2.35 -6.02
CA TYR A 63 5.40 2.78 -7.08
C TYR A 63 4.65 3.13 -8.35
N GLU A 64 3.65 2.34 -8.72
CA GLU A 64 2.77 2.61 -9.85
C GLU A 64 1.96 3.89 -9.62
N THR A 65 1.55 4.16 -8.39
CA THR A 65 0.89 5.41 -7.98
C THR A 65 1.82 6.61 -8.12
N ILE A 66 3.05 6.51 -7.62
CA ILE A 66 4.09 7.53 -7.80
C ILE A 66 4.34 7.81 -9.28
N GLN A 67 4.53 6.75 -10.08
CA GLN A 67 4.75 6.85 -11.52
C GLN A 67 3.57 7.53 -12.23
N PHE A 68 2.35 7.16 -11.87
CA PHE A 68 1.14 7.75 -12.43
C PHE A 68 1.02 9.24 -12.11
N ILE A 69 1.21 9.63 -10.83
CA ILE A 69 1.18 11.03 -10.41
C ILE A 69 2.24 11.83 -11.17
N ASN A 70 3.50 11.38 -11.17
CA ASN A 70 4.58 12.06 -11.87
C ASN A 70 4.36 12.12 -13.39
N TYR A 71 3.77 11.07 -13.98
CA TYR A 71 3.38 11.09 -15.38
C TYR A 71 2.37 12.21 -15.64
N LEU A 72 1.30 12.32 -14.85
CA LEU A 72 0.31 13.40 -15.01
C LEU A 72 0.93 14.78 -14.85
N ARG A 73 1.76 14.97 -13.81
CA ARG A 73 2.48 16.23 -13.55
C ARG A 73 3.32 16.68 -14.74
N LYS A 74 4.08 15.78 -15.36
CA LYS A 74 4.93 16.08 -16.53
C LYS A 74 4.15 16.52 -17.77
N GLN A 75 2.88 16.12 -17.91
CA GLN A 75 2.05 16.48 -19.05
C GLN A 75 1.41 17.87 -18.88
N GLY A 76 1.31 18.35 -17.64
CA GLY A 76 0.64 19.58 -17.27
C GLY A 76 -0.88 19.43 -17.11
N PRO A 77 -1.55 20.40 -16.47
CA PRO A 77 -2.92 20.28 -15.96
C PRO A 77 -3.98 19.97 -17.03
N GLU A 78 -3.96 20.70 -18.15
CA GLU A 78 -4.94 20.51 -19.23
C GLU A 78 -4.78 19.15 -19.94
N SER A 79 -3.52 18.76 -20.21
CA SER A 79 -3.19 17.49 -20.85
C SER A 79 -3.48 16.31 -19.92
N ALA A 80 -3.15 16.43 -18.63
CA ALA A 80 -3.43 15.41 -17.62
C ALA A 80 -4.94 15.10 -17.55
N ALA A 81 -5.77 16.15 -17.51
CA ALA A 81 -7.23 15.99 -17.48
C ALA A 81 -7.75 15.30 -18.75
N ALA A 82 -7.18 15.61 -19.92
CA ALA A 82 -7.54 14.95 -21.18
C ALA A 82 -7.09 13.48 -21.22
N LEU A 83 -5.87 13.19 -20.74
CA LEU A 83 -5.30 11.86 -20.69
C LEU A 83 -6.17 10.94 -19.84
N VAL A 84 -6.47 11.35 -18.61
CA VAL A 84 -7.30 10.58 -17.68
C VAL A 84 -8.67 10.24 -18.28
N ARG A 85 -9.32 11.20 -18.94
CA ARG A 85 -10.60 10.95 -19.64
C ARG A 85 -10.50 9.96 -20.81
N SER A 86 -9.31 9.82 -21.39
CA SER A 86 -9.04 8.91 -22.50
C SER A 86 -8.53 7.53 -22.08
N LEU A 87 -8.22 7.33 -20.79
CA LEU A 87 -7.70 6.06 -20.32
C LEU A 87 -8.79 4.98 -20.41
N PRO A 88 -8.47 3.80 -20.98
CA PRO A 88 -9.40 2.69 -21.04
C PRO A 88 -9.74 2.22 -19.62
N GLY A 89 -10.99 1.78 -19.43
CA GLY A 89 -11.51 1.29 -18.16
C GLY A 89 -10.90 -0.03 -17.66
N GLU A 90 -10.22 -0.77 -18.53
CA GLU A 90 -9.47 -1.99 -18.17
C GLU A 90 -7.97 -1.84 -18.51
N PRO A 91 -7.07 -2.38 -17.68
CA PRO A 91 -5.63 -2.35 -17.94
C PRO A 91 -5.31 -3.24 -19.15
N THR A 92 -5.15 -2.62 -20.32
CA THR A 92 -4.76 -3.33 -21.54
C THR A 92 -3.25 -3.16 -21.76
N GLY A 93 -2.46 -4.05 -21.18
CA GLY A 93 -1.00 -4.06 -21.30
C GLY A 93 -0.29 -3.13 -20.33
N THR A 94 1.02 -2.93 -20.58
CA THR A 94 1.87 -2.04 -19.78
C THR A 94 1.41 -0.60 -19.94
N ALA A 95 1.13 0.06 -18.82
CA ALA A 95 0.63 1.42 -18.82
C ALA A 95 1.72 2.40 -19.26
N PRO A 96 1.38 3.51 -19.94
CA PRO A 96 2.38 4.44 -20.47
C PRO A 96 3.21 5.13 -19.38
N TRP A 97 2.69 5.21 -18.14
CA TRP A 97 3.39 5.77 -16.98
C TRP A 97 4.35 4.80 -16.30
N GLN A 98 4.31 3.49 -16.60
CA GLN A 98 5.20 2.49 -16.01
C GLN A 98 6.61 2.56 -16.62
N GLN A 99 7.32 3.65 -16.32
CA GLN A 99 8.70 3.89 -16.76
C GLN A 99 9.52 4.45 -15.60
N ASP A 100 10.79 4.06 -15.51
CA ASP A 100 11.71 4.49 -14.45
C ASP A 100 11.86 6.02 -14.39
N GLU A 101 11.70 6.71 -15.53
CA GLU A 101 11.74 8.17 -15.58
C GLU A 101 10.65 8.83 -14.70
N HIS A 102 9.55 8.13 -14.45
CA HIS A 102 8.44 8.62 -13.62
C HIS A 102 8.58 8.27 -12.14
N LEU A 103 9.66 7.58 -11.75
CA LEU A 103 10.02 7.43 -10.33
C LEU A 103 10.73 8.67 -9.77
N VAL A 104 11.17 9.58 -10.64
CA VAL A 104 11.74 10.87 -10.24
C VAL A 104 10.59 11.85 -10.00
N PRO A 105 10.49 12.45 -8.79
CA PRO A 105 9.46 13.44 -8.48
C PRO A 105 9.44 14.57 -9.52
N ALA A 106 8.27 14.82 -10.09
CA ALA A 106 8.07 15.90 -11.05
C ALA A 106 7.89 17.27 -10.35
N LEU A 107 7.50 17.24 -9.08
CA LEU A 107 7.34 18.40 -8.21
C LEU A 107 8.17 18.19 -6.94
N GLU A 108 8.85 19.23 -6.49
CA GLU A 108 9.59 19.23 -5.23
C GLU A 108 8.61 19.23 -4.05
N ALA A 109 8.84 18.34 -3.08
CA ALA A 109 7.97 18.14 -1.91
C ALA A 109 6.49 17.89 -2.28
N ASP A 110 6.22 17.06 -3.29
CA ASP A 110 4.85 16.69 -3.68
C ASP A 110 4.17 15.86 -2.57
N ALA A 111 3.23 16.47 -1.85
CA ALA A 111 2.50 15.85 -0.75
C ALA A 111 1.76 14.56 -1.17
N LEU A 112 1.32 14.46 -2.44
CA LEU A 112 0.63 13.26 -2.94
C LEU A 112 1.56 12.04 -3.04
N LEU A 113 2.86 12.26 -3.24
CA LEU A 113 3.85 11.18 -3.31
C LEU A 113 4.24 10.66 -1.92
N SER A 114 4.16 11.51 -0.90
CA SER A 114 4.43 11.17 0.50
C SER A 114 3.20 10.70 1.27
N HIS A 115 2.01 10.76 0.66
CA HIS A 115 0.76 10.34 1.30
C HIS A 115 0.79 8.84 1.62
N ASP A 116 0.26 8.46 2.80
CA ASP A 116 0.18 7.07 3.22
C ASP A 116 -1.06 6.40 2.62
N TRP A 117 -0.89 5.91 1.41
CA TRP A 117 -1.93 5.22 0.67
C TRP A 117 -2.30 3.84 1.26
N GLU A 118 -1.45 3.25 2.11
CA GLU A 118 -1.70 1.96 2.76
C GLU A 118 -2.64 2.16 3.96
N GLU A 119 -2.45 3.24 4.74
CA GLU A 119 -3.36 3.61 5.83
C GLU A 119 -4.81 3.78 5.35
N ASP A 120 -5.01 4.42 4.19
CA ASP A 120 -6.35 4.57 3.59
C ASP A 120 -6.99 3.21 3.23
N GLU A 121 -6.21 2.28 2.69
CA GLU A 121 -6.71 0.94 2.35
C GLU A 121 -7.05 0.12 3.61
N GLU A 122 -6.26 0.25 4.67
CA GLU A 122 -6.54 -0.37 5.96
C GLU A 122 -7.80 0.22 6.61
N ALA A 123 -7.98 1.54 6.54
CA ALA A 123 -9.17 2.22 7.06
C ALA A 123 -10.44 1.78 6.32
N GLU A 124 -10.39 1.67 4.99
CA GLU A 124 -11.51 1.16 4.17
C GLU A 124 -11.77 -0.33 4.43
N ALA A 125 -10.73 -1.12 4.70
CA ALA A 125 -10.88 -2.54 5.08
C ALA A 125 -11.50 -2.71 6.48
N ASP A 126 -11.12 -1.89 7.45
CA ASP A 126 -11.67 -1.90 8.83
C ASP A 126 -13.10 -1.35 8.89
N ALA A 127 -13.42 -0.36 8.05
CA ALA A 127 -14.79 0.15 7.90
C ALA A 127 -15.79 -0.97 7.56
N GLY A 128 -15.31 -2.04 6.91
CA GLY A 128 -16.10 -3.20 6.52
C GLY A 128 -17.13 -2.88 5.43
N PRO A 129 -17.74 -3.91 4.81
CA PRO A 129 -18.80 -3.67 3.84
C PRO A 129 -19.99 -2.98 4.49
N ASP A 130 -20.61 -2.00 3.78
CA ASP A 130 -21.78 -1.27 4.26
C ASP A 130 -22.83 -2.26 4.82
N PRO A 131 -23.20 -2.13 6.11
CA PRO A 131 -24.14 -3.06 6.75
C PRO A 131 -25.46 -3.16 5.99
N ALA A 132 -25.91 -2.07 5.33
CA ALA A 132 -27.14 -2.08 4.54
C ALA A 132 -26.98 -2.92 3.25
N ALA A 133 -25.85 -2.78 2.54
CA ALA A 133 -25.54 -3.58 1.36
C ALA A 133 -25.38 -5.07 1.70
N LEU A 134 -24.74 -5.38 2.82
CA LEU A 134 -24.57 -6.75 3.31
C LEU A 134 -25.92 -7.38 3.67
N GLU A 135 -26.83 -6.62 4.28
CA GLU A 135 -28.18 -7.08 4.61
C GLU A 135 -29.04 -7.31 3.36
N GLU A 136 -28.91 -6.46 2.34
CA GLU A 136 -29.55 -6.70 1.04
C GLU A 136 -29.01 -7.95 0.34
N GLN A 137 -27.68 -8.13 0.33
CA GLN A 137 -27.06 -9.34 -0.22
C GLN A 137 -27.52 -10.59 0.52
N ARG A 138 -27.59 -10.54 1.87
CA ARG A 138 -28.11 -11.63 2.70
C ARG A 138 -29.56 -11.97 2.33
N ARG A 139 -30.41 -10.95 2.20
CA ARG A 139 -31.81 -11.14 1.77
C ARG A 139 -31.91 -11.80 0.40
N ARG A 140 -31.08 -11.37 -0.55
CA ARG A 140 -31.06 -11.92 -1.92
C ARG A 140 -30.66 -13.39 -1.94
N VAL A 141 -29.65 -13.77 -1.15
CA VAL A 141 -29.23 -15.16 -0.99
C VAL A 141 -30.34 -15.98 -0.32
N GLU A 142 -30.98 -15.44 0.71
CA GLU A 142 -32.07 -16.11 1.43
C GLU A 142 -33.30 -16.33 0.55
N GLU A 143 -33.62 -15.36 -0.32
CA GLU A 143 -34.67 -15.50 -1.33
C GLU A 143 -34.33 -16.58 -2.37
N LEU A 144 -33.07 -16.64 -2.82
CA LEU A 144 -32.60 -17.67 -3.74
C LEU A 144 -32.70 -19.07 -3.13
N LEU A 145 -32.28 -19.22 -1.87
CA LEU A 145 -32.40 -20.48 -1.11
C LEU A 145 -33.86 -20.87 -0.84
N ARG A 146 -34.76 -19.89 -0.72
CA ARG A 146 -36.20 -20.14 -0.58
C ARG A 146 -36.85 -20.53 -1.91
N ALA A 147 -36.25 -20.11 -3.03
CA ALA A 147 -36.71 -20.43 -4.38
C ALA A 147 -36.27 -21.83 -4.86
N ASP A 148 -35.43 -22.55 -4.10
CA ASP A 148 -35.24 -23.98 -4.30
C ASP A 148 -36.58 -24.69 -4.07
N ASP A 149 -37.19 -25.11 -5.17
CA ASP A 149 -38.48 -25.80 -5.19
C ASP A 149 -38.34 -27.07 -4.32
N PRO A 150 -39.21 -27.30 -3.30
CA PRO A 150 -39.14 -28.50 -2.47
C PRO A 150 -39.17 -29.79 -3.30
N SER A 151 -39.66 -29.73 -4.54
CA SER A 151 -39.59 -30.82 -5.51
C SER A 151 -38.15 -31.23 -5.89
N ILE A 152 -37.19 -30.30 -5.97
CA ILE A 152 -35.78 -30.59 -6.31
C ILE A 152 -35.10 -31.31 -5.15
N VAL A 153 -35.41 -30.88 -3.91
CA VAL A 153 -34.93 -31.53 -2.69
C VAL A 153 -35.52 -32.93 -2.54
N GLU A 154 -36.82 -33.08 -2.81
CA GLU A 154 -37.48 -34.39 -2.85
C GLU A 154 -36.90 -35.29 -3.94
N GLU A 155 -36.63 -34.77 -5.13
CA GLU A 155 -36.06 -35.53 -6.25
C GLU A 155 -34.62 -35.99 -5.95
N LEU A 156 -33.79 -35.16 -5.32
CA LEU A 156 -32.46 -35.56 -4.82
C LEU A 156 -32.53 -36.61 -3.70
N GLN A 157 -33.47 -36.48 -2.77
CA GLN A 157 -33.69 -37.48 -1.72
C GLN A 157 -34.19 -38.80 -2.29
N GLN A 158 -35.06 -38.77 -3.29
CA GLN A 158 -35.53 -39.96 -4.00
C GLN A 158 -34.40 -40.63 -4.80
N LEU A 159 -33.53 -39.86 -5.46
CA LEU A 159 -32.35 -40.38 -6.15
C LEU A 159 -31.35 -41.01 -5.16
N ALA A 160 -31.10 -40.38 -4.02
CA ALA A 160 -30.25 -40.92 -2.95
C ALA A 160 -30.85 -42.19 -2.30
N ALA A 161 -32.18 -42.23 -2.12
CA ALA A 161 -32.89 -43.40 -1.60
C ALA A 161 -33.01 -44.53 -2.63
N SER A 162 -32.96 -44.21 -3.93
CA SER A 162 -33.02 -45.20 -5.01
C SER A 162 -31.72 -45.97 -5.24
N GLY A 163 -30.64 -45.66 -4.50
CA GLY A 163 -29.42 -46.46 -4.49
C GLY A 163 -28.66 -46.45 -5.83
N ALA A 164 -28.65 -45.31 -6.52
CA ALA A 164 -27.68 -45.10 -7.61
C ALA A 164 -26.29 -44.92 -7.00
N GLU A 165 -25.54 -46.01 -6.85
CA GLU A 165 -24.10 -45.97 -6.58
C GLU A 165 -23.42 -45.17 -7.72
N PRO A 166 -22.81 -44.00 -7.46
CA PRO A 166 -21.81 -43.50 -8.37
C PRO A 166 -20.66 -44.51 -8.30
N GLY A 167 -20.33 -45.08 -9.45
CA GLY A 167 -19.25 -46.05 -9.60
C GLY A 167 -18.02 -45.66 -8.80
N ARG A 168 -17.60 -46.59 -7.93
CA ARG A 168 -16.31 -46.58 -7.26
C ARG A 168 -15.21 -46.55 -8.30
N GLU A 169 -14.76 -45.37 -8.67
CA GLU A 169 -13.39 -45.18 -9.14
C GLU A 169 -12.58 -44.55 -8.02
N ALA A 170 -11.87 -45.45 -7.33
CA ALA A 170 -10.81 -45.12 -6.40
C ALA A 170 -9.76 -44.27 -7.12
N GLY A 171 -9.62 -43.02 -6.68
CA GLY A 171 -8.64 -42.10 -7.22
C GLY A 171 -8.33 -40.94 -6.28
N ARG A 172 -8.36 -41.15 -4.95
CA ARG A 172 -7.75 -40.21 -4.01
C ARG A 172 -6.41 -40.78 -3.57
N SER A 173 -5.38 -40.41 -4.32
CA SER A 173 -4.00 -40.43 -3.84
C SER A 173 -3.93 -39.48 -2.65
N ALA A 174 -4.02 -40.04 -1.45
CA ALA A 174 -3.65 -39.34 -0.24
C ALA A 174 -2.12 -39.22 -0.27
N VAL A 175 -1.64 -38.11 -0.84
CA VAL A 175 -0.25 -37.67 -0.66
C VAL A 175 -0.09 -37.37 0.82
N SER A 176 0.65 -38.24 1.48
CA SER A 176 1.24 -38.00 2.79
C SER A 176 2.36 -36.97 2.62
N THR A 177 2.09 -35.71 2.95
CA THR A 177 3.15 -34.76 3.31
C THR A 177 3.17 -34.60 4.82
N ALA A 178 3.74 -35.59 5.49
CA ALA A 178 4.38 -35.39 6.78
C ALA A 178 5.88 -35.39 6.49
N GLU A 179 6.45 -34.20 6.34
CA GLU A 179 7.87 -33.88 6.56
C GLU A 179 8.03 -32.37 6.36
N ALA A 180 7.64 -31.61 7.38
CA ALA A 180 8.24 -30.31 7.63
C ALA A 180 9.69 -30.55 8.04
N ALA A 181 10.53 -30.79 7.04
CA ALA A 181 11.98 -30.75 7.20
C ALA A 181 12.32 -29.31 7.58
N GLN A 182 12.80 -29.17 8.82
CA GLN A 182 13.43 -27.98 9.34
C GLN A 182 14.62 -27.63 8.43
N SER A 183 14.42 -26.76 7.45
CA SER A 183 15.52 -25.93 6.95
C SER A 183 15.61 -24.74 7.88
N LYS A 184 16.32 -24.96 8.99
CA LYS A 184 16.91 -23.85 9.73
C LYS A 184 17.93 -23.29 8.75
N ASP A 185 17.59 -22.17 8.12
CA ASP A 185 18.58 -21.41 7.37
C ASP A 185 19.79 -21.24 8.29
N ASP A 186 20.96 -21.65 7.80
CA ASP A 186 22.25 -21.41 8.44
C ASP A 186 22.46 -19.89 8.49
N VAL A 187 21.74 -19.22 9.39
CA VAL A 187 22.07 -17.87 9.78
C VAL A 187 23.35 -18.02 10.56
N ASP A 188 24.45 -17.57 9.95
CA ASP A 188 25.78 -17.62 10.56
C ASP A 188 25.70 -17.07 11.98
N ASP A 189 25.70 -17.96 12.98
CA ASP A 189 25.81 -17.56 14.39
C ASP A 189 27.05 -16.67 14.58
N ALA A 190 28.07 -16.84 13.73
CA ALA A 190 29.25 -15.99 13.63
C ALA A 190 28.95 -14.53 13.21
N TYR A 191 27.93 -14.28 12.38
CA TYR A 191 27.50 -12.92 12.03
C TYR A 191 26.92 -12.22 13.26
N PHE A 192 26.03 -12.88 14.00
CA PHE A 192 25.48 -12.32 15.24
C PHE A 192 26.51 -12.18 16.36
N ASP A 193 27.44 -13.14 16.50
CA ASP A 193 28.48 -13.09 17.53
C ASP A 193 29.55 -12.03 17.24
N SER A 194 29.75 -11.68 15.95
CA SER A 194 30.63 -10.56 15.58
C SER A 194 30.12 -9.20 16.05
N TYR A 195 28.80 -9.04 16.25
CA TYR A 195 28.20 -7.84 16.86
C TYR A 195 27.99 -7.96 18.37
N SER A 196 27.91 -9.18 18.92
CA SER A 196 27.77 -9.41 20.37
C SER A 196 29.04 -8.98 21.12
N SER A 197 30.19 -9.03 20.45
CA SER A 197 31.49 -8.62 20.98
C SER A 197 31.89 -7.22 20.53
N PHE A 198 31.08 -6.21 20.87
CA PHE A 198 31.50 -4.82 20.75
C PHE A 198 31.27 -4.04 22.05
N GLU A 199 32.30 -4.14 22.88
CA GLU A 199 32.62 -3.40 24.11
C GLU A 199 32.91 -1.91 23.84
N ILE A 200 32.19 -1.27 22.92
CA ILE A 200 32.41 0.14 22.50
C ILE A 200 31.88 1.15 23.53
N HIS A 201 30.98 0.74 24.42
CA HIS A 201 30.50 1.62 25.50
C HIS A 201 31.48 1.70 26.69
N HIS A 202 32.38 0.73 26.87
CA HIS A 202 33.29 0.69 28.04
C HIS A 202 34.57 1.52 27.83
N GLN A 203 34.97 1.72 26.57
CA GLN A 203 36.19 2.45 26.23
C GLN A 203 36.04 3.98 26.37
N MET A 204 34.81 4.49 26.32
CA MET A 204 34.51 5.92 26.51
C MET A 204 34.50 6.36 28.00
N LEU A 205 34.37 5.43 28.95
CA LEU A 205 34.35 5.72 30.40
C LEU A 205 35.70 5.49 31.12
N SER A 206 36.69 4.94 30.42
CA SER A 206 37.97 4.52 31.02
C SER A 206 39.11 5.53 30.85
N ASP A 207 38.85 6.70 30.24
CA ASP A 207 39.87 7.72 30.06
C ASP A 207 40.20 8.39 31.41
N LYS A 208 41.32 7.96 31.99
CA LYS A 208 41.78 8.40 33.30
C LYS A 208 42.67 9.62 33.07
N VAL A 209 42.15 10.79 33.42
CA VAL A 209 42.89 12.07 33.43
C VAL A 209 44.29 11.89 34.02
N HIS A 210 45.31 12.01 33.18
CA HIS A 210 46.69 12.08 33.63
C HIS A 210 46.95 13.48 34.17
N ALA A 211 46.71 13.66 35.47
CA ALA A 211 47.22 14.80 36.23
C ALA A 211 48.75 14.69 36.30
N GLY A 212 49.42 15.76 35.90
CA GLY A 212 50.83 15.78 35.55
C GLY A 212 51.83 15.57 36.70
N ARG A 213 53.07 15.32 36.29
CA ARG A 213 54.26 15.77 36.99
C ARG A 213 55.36 16.14 36.01
#